data_AF-A0A5B7HQX9-F1
#
_entry.id   AF-A0A5B7HQX9-F1
#
_cell.length_a   1.000
_cell.length_b   1.000
_cell.length_c   1.000
_cell.angle_alpha   90.00
_cell.angle_beta   90.00
_cell.angle_gamma   90.00
#
_symmetry.space_group_name_H-M   'P 1'
#
loop_
_entity.id
_entity.type
_entity.pdbx_description
1 polymer ?
#
loop_
_entity_poly.entity_id
_entity_poly.type
_entity_poly.pdbx_seq_one_letter_code
_entity_poly.pdbx_strand_id
1 'polypeptide(L)' 'MPPKHPATSPAMSPSIAKKTRKSLTLEVKLDIIHRNKRGKKTNSIACHYGLTPSTVYHFQVSRLY' A
#
# COMPACT_ATOMS: atom_id res chain seq x y z
N MET A 1 -53.01 15.42 10.71
CA MET A 1 -51.60 15.77 10.99
C MET A 1 -50.74 14.56 10.69
N PRO A 2 -49.60 14.69 10.00
CA PRO A 2 -48.72 13.56 9.71
C PRO A 2 -47.81 13.25 10.91
N PRO A 3 -47.33 12.01 11.07
CA PRO A 3 -46.48 11.63 12.21
C PRO A 3 -45.11 12.30 12.10
N LYS A 4 -44.59 12.81 13.22
CA LYS A 4 -43.20 13.27 13.34
C LYS A 4 -42.26 12.11 12.98
N HIS A 5 -41.45 12.30 11.93
CA HIS A 5 -40.41 11.36 11.54
C HIS A 5 -39.47 11.09 12.73
N PRO A 6 -39.20 9.82 13.09
CA PRO A 6 -38.22 9.53 14.12
C PRO A 6 -36.83 9.87 13.58
N ALA A 7 -36.22 10.90 14.15
CA ALA A 7 -34.83 11.24 13.94
C ALA A 7 -33.98 10.20 14.67
N THR A 8 -33.69 9.07 14.03
CA THR A 8 -32.48 8.23 14.15
C THR A 8 -32.70 6.99 13.28
N SER A 9 -32.42 7.12 11.98
CA SER A 9 -31.88 5.98 11.24
C SER A 9 -30.43 5.87 11.68
N PRO A 10 -29.95 4.73 12.20
CA PRO A 10 -28.51 4.50 12.26
C PRO A 10 -28.00 4.69 10.83
N ALA A 11 -27.14 5.68 10.59
CA ALA A 11 -26.37 5.68 9.38
C ALA A 11 -25.49 4.43 9.48
N MET A 12 -25.94 3.32 8.89
CA MET A 12 -25.08 2.17 8.65
C MET A 12 -24.03 2.62 7.66
N SER A 13 -22.96 3.22 8.20
CA SER A 13 -21.75 3.43 7.45
C SER A 13 -21.31 2.06 6.94
N PRO A 14 -21.06 1.89 5.64
CA PRO A 14 -20.47 0.66 5.17
C PRO A 14 -19.18 0.47 5.97
N SER A 15 -19.10 -0.63 6.73
CA SER A 15 -17.87 -1.03 7.39
C SER A 15 -16.81 -1.13 6.30
N ILE A 16 -15.89 -0.16 6.25
CA ILE A 16 -14.76 -0.23 5.32
C ILE A 16 -13.92 -1.41 5.80
N ALA A 17 -14.12 -2.55 5.16
CA ALA A 17 -13.31 -3.74 5.41
C ALA A 17 -11.85 -3.36 5.21
N LYS A 18 -11.09 -3.28 6.32
CA LYS A 18 -9.68 -2.93 6.29
C LYS A 18 -8.96 -3.97 5.43
N LYS A 19 -8.26 -3.52 4.38
CA LYS A 19 -7.41 -4.42 3.59
C LYS A 19 -6.28 -4.93 4.48
N THR A 20 -6.10 -6.25 4.53
CA THR A 20 -4.95 -6.86 5.20
C THR A 20 -3.67 -6.40 4.51
N ARG A 21 -2.79 -5.72 5.25
CA ARG A 21 -1.50 -5.28 4.73
C ARG A 21 -0.60 -6.50 4.56
N LYS A 22 -0.13 -6.74 3.34
CA LYS A 22 0.94 -7.72 3.09
C LYS A 22 2.28 -7.09 3.44
N SER A 23 3.06 -7.75 4.29
CA SER A 23 4.43 -7.37 4.57
C SER A 23 5.37 -7.95 3.51
N LEU A 24 6.43 -7.22 3.22
CA LEU A 24 7.49 -7.69 2.34
C LEU A 24 8.59 -8.36 3.18
N THR A 25 9.08 -9.51 2.75
CA THR A 25 10.19 -10.21 3.39
C THR A 25 11.49 -9.41 3.27
N LEU A 26 12.45 -9.65 4.17
CA LEU A 26 13.74 -8.97 4.17
C LEU A 26 14.50 -9.19 2.85
N GLU A 27 14.52 -10.43 2.36
CA GLU A 27 15.17 -10.80 1.09
C GLU A 27 14.69 -9.95 -0.09
N VAL A 28 13.38 -9.73 -0.21
CA VAL A 28 12.85 -8.94 -1.32
C VAL A 28 13.22 -7.46 -1.19
N LYS A 29 13.28 -6.92 0.04
CA LYS A 29 13.76 -5.55 0.27
C LYS A 29 15.22 -5.39 -0.17
N LEU A 30 16.07 -6.36 0.18
CA LEU A 30 17.49 -6.35 -0.21
C LEU A 30 17.66 -6.50 -1.72
N ASP A 31 16.92 -7.39 -2.37
CA ASP A 31 16.99 -7.57 -3.83
C ASP A 31 16.54 -6.30 -4.57
N ILE A 32 15.49 -5.60 -4.09
CA ILE A 32 15.09 -4.28 -4.62
C ILE A 32 16.24 -3.27 -4.54
N ILE A 33 16.91 -3.17 -3.39
CA ILE A 33 18.03 -2.24 -3.19
C ILE A 33 19.22 -2.63 -4.09
N HIS A 34 19.56 -3.91 -4.18
CA HIS A 34 20.66 -4.42 -4.99
C HIS A 34 20.43 -4.18 -6.48
N ARG A 35 19.22 -4.48 -6.99
CA ARG A 35 18.85 -4.21 -8.39
C ARG A 35 18.92 -2.72 -8.71
N ASN A 36 18.47 -1.87 -7.78
CA ASN A 36 18.59 -0.43 -7.95
C ASN A 36 20.05 0.04 -7.99
N LYS A 37 20.90 -0.45 -7.08
CA LYS A 37 22.35 -0.16 -7.08
C LYS A 37 23.05 -0.61 -8.36
N ARG A 38 22.56 -1.67 -9.02
CA ARG A 38 23.01 -2.14 -10.33
C ARG A 38 22.48 -1.31 -11.51
N GLY A 39 21.77 -0.20 -11.26
CA GLY A 39 21.24 0.68 -12.28
C GLY A 39 19.97 0.17 -12.97
N LYS A 40 19.26 -0.80 -12.40
CA LYS A 40 17.96 -1.23 -12.94
C LYS A 40 16.92 -0.14 -12.74
N LYS A 41 16.13 0.14 -13.79
CA LYS A 41 15.06 1.14 -13.75
C LYS A 41 13.99 0.76 -12.71
N THR A 42 13.57 1.72 -11.90
CA THR A 42 12.54 1.54 -10.84
C THR A 42 11.27 0.86 -11.35
N ASN A 43 10.77 1.24 -12.53
CA ASN A 43 9.57 0.63 -13.13
C ASN A 43 9.76 -0.86 -13.43
N SER A 44 10.95 -1.29 -13.89
CA SER A 44 11.23 -2.70 -14.15
C SER A 44 11.24 -3.54 -12.87
N ILE A 45 11.73 -2.97 -11.77
CA ILE A 45 11.73 -3.60 -10.45
C ILE A 45 10.29 -3.68 -9.93
N ALA A 46 9.52 -2.59 -10.07
CA ALA A 46 8.12 -2.54 -9.66
C ALA A 46 7.27 -3.61 -10.37
N CYS A 47 7.39 -3.73 -11.70
CA CYS A 47 6.71 -4.75 -12.49
C CYS A 47 7.08 -6.17 -12.05
N HIS A 48 8.36 -6.44 -11.78
CA HIS A 48 8.82 -7.77 -11.38
C HIS A 48 8.18 -8.27 -10.08
N TYR A 49 7.96 -7.38 -9.10
CA TYR A 49 7.37 -7.75 -7.81
C TYR A 49 5.87 -7.43 -7.69
N GLY A 50 5.24 -6.91 -8.74
CA GLY A 50 3.85 -6.43 -8.67
C GLY A 50 3.67 -5.29 -7.66
N LEU A 51 4.67 -4.42 -7.54
CA LEU A 51 4.66 -3.27 -6.63
C LEU A 51 4.39 -1.98 -7.39
N THR A 52 4.02 -0.93 -6.65
CA THR A 52 4.01 0.42 -7.21
C THR A 52 5.43 0.99 -7.26
N PRO A 53 5.77 1.84 -8.24
CA PRO A 53 7.07 2.51 -8.28
C PRO A 53 7.38 3.33 -7.02
N SER A 54 6.35 3.90 -6.37
CA SER A 54 6.50 4.63 -5.10
C SER A 54 6.98 3.75 -3.96
N THR A 55 6.53 2.49 -3.90
CA THR A 55 6.98 1.51 -2.91
C THR A 55 8.45 1.17 -3.13
N VAL A 56 8.87 1.01 -4.39
CA VAL A 56 10.28 0.77 -4.74
C VAL A 56 11.14 1.99 -4.37
N TYR A 57 10.69 3.20 -4.69
CA TYR A 57 11.40 4.45 -4.33
C TYR A 57 11.59 4.58 -2.82
N HIS A 58 10.59 4.18 -2.04
CA HIS A 58 10.69 4.16 -0.59
C HIS A 58 11.88 3.31 -0.11
N PHE A 59 12.10 2.12 -0.68
CA PHE A 59 13.25 1.28 -0.34
C PHE A 59 14.58 1.79 -0.90
N GLN A 60 14.56 2.60 -1.96
CA GLN A 60 15.76 3.23 -2.53
C GLN A 60 16.28 4.38 -1.67
N VAL A 61 15.35 5.25 -1.21
CA VAL A 61 15.66 6.48 -0.45
C VAL A 61 15.78 6.21 1.03
N SER A 62 14.91 5.35 1.59
CA SER A 62 15.13 4.76 2.89
C SER A 62 16.22 3.69 2.77
N ARG A 63 17.45 4.12 2.44
CA ARG A 63 18.63 3.39 2.91
C ARG A 63 18.43 3.30 4.41
N LEU A 64 18.19 2.07 4.87
CA LEU A 64 17.96 1.65 6.25
C LEU A 64 18.21 2.75 7.29
N TYR A 65 17.25 2.96 8.20
CA TYR A 65 17.67 3.35 9.55
C TYR A 65 18.89 2.52 9.97
#